data_AF-A0A6I0DWI9-F1
#
_entry.id   AF-A0A6I0DWI9-F1
#
_cell.length_a   1.000
_cell.length_b   1.000
_cell.length_c   1.000
_cell.angle_alpha   90.00
_cell.angle_beta   90.00
_cell.angle_gamma   90.00
#
_symmetry.space_group_name_H-M   'P 1'
#
loop_
_entity.id
_entity.type
_entity.pdbx_description
1 polymer ?
#
loop_
_entity_poly.entity_id
_entity_poly.type
_entity_poly.pdbx_seq_one_letter_code
_entity_poly.pdbx_strand_id
1 'polypeptide(L)'
;MRNQLIPTILFTFVLHSIVSCTLEGESKQLAVVSTNKVVSVTFDAAQSGGFISFDGNADVESRGVCYSMLPNPTVKDSVTVDGSGLGDFYSYLSGLRPATTYYVRAYATNSIGTAYGDEIQFTTYGTVTNPVTGRIWMDRNLGSNRVTISLSDQEAYGDLYQWGRGTDGHEKRYSSSTDVLSTGDHPGHGKFILSNNIFEDWRNPQRDYLWQGVRGINNPCPDGFRLPTREEWVEELDTWSQGAFESVLKLSSAGYRSYQQDTIRYGSGTNSEYRAYGFYWSSTLSVAYAYALIFYIRDTSRVTTHAFMRSYPRAYGYSVRCIKD
;
A
#
# COMPACT_ATOMS: atom_id res chain seq x y z
N MET A 1 -102.80 38.85 -2.57
CA MET A 1 -101.91 37.67 -2.62
C MET A 1 -100.64 38.01 -3.39
N ARG A 2 -99.52 38.20 -2.69
CA ARG A 2 -98.17 37.74 -3.09
C ARG A 2 -97.14 38.17 -2.03
N ASN A 3 -96.71 37.20 -1.24
CA ASN A 3 -95.50 37.25 -0.42
C ASN A 3 -94.28 37.17 -1.35
N GLN A 4 -93.23 37.97 -1.09
CA GLN A 4 -91.86 37.58 -1.44
C GLN A 4 -90.91 37.93 -0.29
N LEU A 5 -90.18 36.90 0.13
CA LEU A 5 -89.16 36.86 1.17
C LEU A 5 -87.83 37.41 0.62
N ILE A 6 -87.10 38.15 1.45
CA ILE A 6 -85.69 38.55 1.21
C ILE A 6 -84.80 37.58 2.00
N PRO A 7 -83.78 36.93 1.42
CA PRO A 7 -82.87 36.08 2.18
C PRO A 7 -81.66 36.87 2.69
N THR A 8 -81.34 36.67 3.96
CA THR A 8 -80.15 37.18 4.65
C THR A 8 -78.92 36.34 4.25
N ILE A 9 -77.89 36.98 3.68
CA ILE A 9 -76.61 36.33 3.37
C ILE A 9 -75.68 36.48 4.58
N LEU A 10 -75.33 35.37 5.22
CA LEU A 10 -74.38 35.28 6.33
C LEU A 10 -72.97 35.07 5.75
N PHE A 11 -72.08 36.05 5.88
CA PHE A 11 -70.67 35.92 5.51
C PHE A 11 -69.88 35.33 6.69
N THR A 12 -69.47 34.07 6.58
CA THR A 12 -68.57 33.42 7.54
C THR A 12 -67.12 33.76 7.20
N PHE A 13 -66.46 34.50 8.08
CA PHE A 13 -65.01 34.76 8.02
C PHE A 13 -64.25 33.51 8.47
N VAL A 14 -63.58 32.82 7.54
CA VAL A 14 -62.66 31.72 7.86
C VAL A 14 -61.30 32.32 8.20
N LEU A 15 -61.00 32.39 9.49
CA LEU A 15 -59.70 32.78 10.03
C LEU A 15 -58.66 31.73 9.60
N HIS A 16 -57.83 32.04 8.60
CA HIS A 16 -56.68 31.22 8.24
C HIS A 16 -55.60 31.42 9.31
N SER A 17 -55.39 30.41 10.14
CA SER A 17 -54.25 30.30 11.03
C SER A 17 -52.98 30.24 10.19
N ILE A 18 -52.21 31.33 10.22
CA ILE A 18 -50.86 31.37 9.68
C ILE A 18 -50.01 30.53 10.65
N VAL A 19 -49.75 29.27 10.29
CA VAL A 19 -48.74 28.46 10.94
C VAL A 19 -47.40 29.09 10.59
N SER A 20 -46.86 29.89 11.51
CA SER A 20 -45.47 30.35 11.45
C SER A 20 -44.59 29.12 11.65
N CYS A 21 -44.14 28.51 10.56
CA CYS A 21 -43.09 27.52 10.57
C CYS A 21 -41.80 28.26 10.97
N THR A 22 -41.47 28.24 12.27
CA THR A 22 -40.10 28.50 12.69
C THR A 22 -39.26 27.38 12.08
N LEU A 23 -38.35 27.74 11.17
CA LEU A 23 -37.23 26.88 10.81
C LEU A 23 -36.48 26.60 12.12
N GLU A 24 -36.73 25.43 12.74
CA GLU A 24 -35.85 24.91 13.77
C GLU A 24 -34.50 24.75 13.07
N GLY A 25 -33.55 25.64 13.38
CA GLY A 25 -32.20 25.54 12.85
C GLY A 25 -31.66 24.16 13.18
N GLU A 26 -31.21 23.42 12.17
CA GLU A 26 -30.68 22.07 12.38
C GLU A 26 -29.64 22.08 13.50
N SER A 27 -29.73 21.12 14.43
CA SER A 27 -28.80 21.01 15.54
C SER A 27 -27.38 20.87 15.02
N LYS A 28 -26.46 21.64 15.59
CA LYS A 28 -25.03 21.47 15.38
C LYS A 28 -24.55 20.19 16.06
N GLN A 29 -23.62 19.49 15.42
CA GLN A 29 -23.01 18.25 15.91
C GLN A 29 -21.54 18.16 15.49
N LEU A 30 -20.85 17.10 15.91
CA LEU A 30 -19.49 16.81 15.43
C LEU A 30 -19.51 16.44 13.94
N ALA A 31 -18.40 16.72 13.26
CA ALA A 31 -18.17 16.28 11.90
C ALA A 31 -18.14 14.74 11.78
N VAL A 32 -18.38 14.23 10.57
CA VAL A 32 -18.23 12.81 10.21
C VAL A 32 -16.96 12.65 9.39
N VAL A 33 -16.02 11.87 9.91
CA VAL A 33 -14.65 11.74 9.38
C VAL A 33 -14.31 10.27 9.17
N SER A 34 -13.66 9.94 8.06
CA SER A 34 -12.99 8.65 7.85
C SER A 34 -11.49 8.85 7.67
N THR A 35 -10.71 7.86 8.11
CA THR A 35 -9.25 7.86 7.97
C THR A 35 -8.85 7.14 6.69
N ASN A 36 -8.02 7.77 5.87
CA ASN A 36 -7.49 7.14 4.66
C ASN A 36 -6.35 6.17 4.99
N LYS A 37 -6.23 5.08 4.22
CA LYS A 37 -5.16 4.10 4.37
C LYS A 37 -3.78 4.76 4.37
N VAL A 38 -2.87 4.21 5.16
CA VAL A 38 -1.48 4.64 5.15
C VAL A 38 -0.78 4.10 3.90
N VAL A 39 -0.06 4.98 3.20
CA VAL A 39 0.69 4.68 1.98
C VAL A 39 2.09 5.29 2.08
N SER A 40 2.96 4.96 1.12
CA SER A 40 4.31 5.56 0.99
C SER A 40 5.14 5.49 2.28
N VAL A 41 5.02 4.40 3.03
CA VAL A 41 5.77 4.17 4.27
C VAL A 41 7.26 4.04 3.95
N THR A 42 8.12 4.76 4.67
CA THR A 42 9.58 4.67 4.61
C THR A 42 10.13 4.27 5.99
N PHE A 43 11.42 4.50 6.22
CA PHE A 43 12.04 4.31 7.54
C PHE A 43 11.60 5.37 8.57
N ASP A 44 11.23 6.56 8.11
CA ASP A 44 11.03 7.74 8.94
C ASP A 44 9.86 8.62 8.50
N ALA A 45 9.09 8.18 7.51
CA ALA A 45 7.95 8.89 6.97
C ALA A 45 6.82 7.95 6.53
N ALA A 46 5.63 8.52 6.38
CA ALA A 46 4.46 7.88 5.81
C ALA A 46 3.46 8.94 5.32
N GLN A 47 2.48 8.54 4.50
CA GLN A 47 1.38 9.40 4.08
C GLN A 47 0.04 8.78 4.46
N SER A 48 -0.90 9.61 4.90
CA SER A 48 -2.30 9.25 5.18
C SER A 48 -3.19 10.46 4.86
N GLY A 49 -4.28 10.64 5.60
CA GLY A 49 -5.23 11.72 5.45
C GLY A 49 -6.62 11.27 5.90
N GLY A 50 -7.64 11.91 5.36
CA GLY A 50 -9.02 11.52 5.64
C GLY A 50 -10.01 12.16 4.68
N PHE A 51 -11.27 11.77 4.85
CA PHE A 51 -12.39 12.35 4.13
C PHE A 51 -13.44 12.81 5.14
N ILE A 52 -13.89 14.06 4.99
CA ILE A 52 -14.95 14.64 5.81
C ILE A 52 -16.21 14.70 4.97
N SER A 53 -17.18 13.84 5.30
CA SER A 53 -18.44 13.69 4.55
C SER A 53 -19.53 14.65 5.01
N PHE A 54 -19.45 15.08 6.27
CA PHE A 54 -20.41 15.99 6.88
C PHE A 54 -19.72 16.84 7.95
N ASP A 55 -20.02 18.13 7.99
CA ASP A 55 -19.42 19.10 8.92
C ASP A 55 -20.20 19.17 10.25
N GLY A 56 -21.36 18.53 10.32
CA GLY A 56 -22.20 18.57 11.51
C GLY A 56 -22.95 19.89 11.65
N ASN A 57 -23.27 20.58 10.55
CA ASN A 57 -23.93 21.90 10.54
C ASN A 57 -23.11 23.00 11.26
N ALA A 58 -21.79 22.81 11.33
CA ALA A 58 -20.85 23.76 11.88
C ALA A 58 -19.54 23.68 11.08
N ASP A 59 -19.08 24.81 10.58
CA ASP A 59 -17.88 24.87 9.75
C ASP A 59 -16.70 24.13 10.41
N VAL A 60 -16.04 23.28 9.63
CA VAL A 60 -14.79 22.63 10.05
C VAL A 60 -13.67 23.66 10.02
N GLU A 61 -13.16 24.02 11.19
CA GLU A 61 -12.14 25.04 11.41
C GLU A 61 -10.72 24.49 11.22
N SER A 62 -10.50 23.21 11.52
CA SER A 62 -9.21 22.52 11.38
C SER A 62 -9.40 21.04 11.07
N ARG A 63 -8.55 20.48 10.23
CA ARG A 63 -8.48 19.04 9.94
C ARG A 63 -7.04 18.57 9.79
N GLY A 64 -6.84 17.27 9.93
CA GLY A 64 -5.54 16.64 9.73
C GLY A 64 -5.56 15.20 10.23
N VAL A 65 -4.40 14.65 10.54
CA VAL A 65 -4.30 13.37 11.25
C VAL A 65 -3.61 13.56 12.59
N CYS A 66 -4.07 12.84 13.61
CA CYS A 66 -3.33 12.62 14.84
C CYS A 66 -2.67 11.23 14.82
N TYR A 67 -1.48 11.12 15.36
CA TYR A 67 -0.72 9.87 15.37
C TYR A 67 0.15 9.73 16.62
N SER A 68 0.36 8.48 17.05
CA SER A 68 1.21 8.16 18.19
C SER A 68 1.71 6.70 18.13
N MET A 69 2.64 6.35 19.02
CA MET A 69 3.09 4.95 19.21
C MET A 69 2.13 4.14 20.12
N LEU A 70 1.11 4.78 20.67
CA LEU A 70 0.05 4.17 21.48
C LEU A 70 -1.29 4.21 20.73
N PRO A 71 -2.18 3.22 20.96
CA PRO A 71 -3.52 3.23 20.40
C PRO A 71 -4.35 4.44 20.86
N ASN A 72 -5.34 4.77 20.06
CA ASN A 72 -6.31 5.86 20.15
C ASN A 72 -5.66 7.26 20.22
N PRO A 73 -4.81 7.64 19.25
CA PRO A 73 -4.24 8.98 19.22
C PRO A 73 -5.34 10.04 19.13
N THR A 74 -5.06 11.20 19.70
CA THR A 74 -5.95 12.37 19.73
C THR A 74 -5.19 13.62 19.31
N VAL A 75 -5.88 14.75 19.19
CA VAL A 75 -5.22 16.04 18.91
C VAL A 75 -4.26 16.54 20.00
N LYS A 76 -4.12 15.81 21.11
CA LYS A 76 -3.11 16.07 22.16
C LYS A 76 -1.77 15.38 21.88
N ASP A 77 -1.72 14.47 20.92
CA ASP A 77 -0.53 13.74 20.50
C ASP A 77 0.19 14.49 19.37
N SER A 78 0.89 13.78 18.49
CA SER A 78 1.43 14.38 17.26
C SER A 78 0.30 14.59 16.26
N VAL A 79 0.28 15.75 15.61
CA VAL A 79 -0.77 16.13 14.64
C VAL A 79 -0.18 16.76 13.38
N THR A 80 -0.88 16.61 12.27
CA THR A 80 -0.76 17.49 11.09
C THR A 80 -1.90 18.49 11.07
N VAL A 81 -1.74 19.60 10.34
CA VAL A 81 -2.80 20.60 10.14
C VAL A 81 -2.92 20.85 8.64
N ASP A 82 -3.97 20.32 8.04
CA ASP A 82 -4.17 20.20 6.59
C ASP A 82 -5.38 21.01 6.09
N GLY A 83 -5.63 22.14 6.77
CA GLY A 83 -6.62 23.14 6.41
C GLY A 83 -7.97 22.96 7.10
N SER A 84 -9.04 23.31 6.38
CA SER A 84 -10.42 23.41 6.87
C SER A 84 -11.42 22.88 5.83
N GLY A 85 -12.70 22.80 6.19
CA GLY A 85 -13.79 22.41 5.29
C GLY A 85 -13.90 20.91 4.98
N LEU A 86 -14.85 20.59 4.11
CA LEU A 86 -15.23 19.23 3.70
C LEU A 86 -14.27 18.60 2.66
N GLY A 87 -14.48 17.31 2.40
CA GLY A 87 -13.80 16.57 1.34
C GLY A 87 -12.51 15.88 1.78
N ASP A 88 -11.74 15.43 0.79
CA ASP A 88 -10.47 14.74 1.01
C ASP A 88 -9.37 15.72 1.44
N PHE A 89 -8.47 15.21 2.28
CA PHE A 89 -7.19 15.83 2.57
C PHE A 89 -6.10 14.77 2.71
N TYR A 90 -4.85 15.19 2.53
CA TYR A 90 -3.67 14.35 2.61
C TYR A 90 -2.71 14.91 3.64
N SER A 91 -2.08 14.01 4.40
CA SER A 91 -1.17 14.37 5.49
C SER A 91 0.16 13.66 5.30
N TYR A 92 1.27 14.40 5.43
CA TYR A 92 2.62 13.86 5.41
C TYR A 92 3.16 13.74 6.83
N LEU A 93 3.52 12.51 7.23
CA LEU A 93 4.12 12.22 8.52
C LEU A 93 5.63 12.06 8.29
N SER A 94 6.43 12.79 9.06
CA SER A 94 7.90 12.79 8.95
C SER A 94 8.57 12.73 10.33
N GLY A 95 9.83 12.31 10.38
CA GLY A 95 10.58 12.21 11.65
C GLY A 95 10.11 11.03 12.52
N LEU A 96 9.50 10.01 11.89
CA LEU A 96 9.13 8.78 12.54
C LEU A 96 10.37 7.96 12.89
N ARG A 97 10.26 7.11 13.89
CA ARG A 97 11.33 6.18 14.25
C ARG A 97 11.29 4.97 13.31
N PRO A 98 12.44 4.46 12.82
CA PRO A 98 12.49 3.19 12.09
C PRO A 98 12.00 2.01 12.91
N ALA A 99 11.55 0.96 12.22
CA ALA A 99 11.05 -0.29 12.82
C ALA A 99 10.02 -0.08 13.96
N THR A 100 9.19 0.96 13.86
CA THR A 100 8.28 1.37 14.94
C THR A 100 6.85 1.36 14.46
N THR A 101 5.97 0.79 15.29
CA THR A 101 4.53 0.77 15.04
C THR A 101 3.89 2.08 15.48
N TYR A 102 3.06 2.63 14.61
CA TYR A 102 2.28 3.85 14.84
C TYR A 102 0.79 3.58 14.58
N TYR A 103 -0.03 4.34 15.27
CA TYR A 103 -1.47 4.42 15.10
C TYR A 103 -1.81 5.82 14.59
N VAL A 104 -2.69 5.92 13.60
CA VAL A 104 -3.10 7.18 12.98
C VAL A 104 -4.61 7.26 12.87
N ARG A 105 -5.17 8.45 13.08
CA ARG A 105 -6.58 8.78 12.91
C ARG A 105 -6.71 10.14 12.25
N ALA A 106 -7.58 10.25 11.25
CA ALA A 106 -8.03 11.55 10.76
C ALA A 106 -8.83 12.27 11.85
N TYR A 107 -8.72 13.59 11.93
CA TYR A 107 -9.53 14.43 12.81
C TYR A 107 -10.11 15.63 12.06
N ALA A 108 -11.24 16.14 12.57
CA ALA A 108 -11.83 17.39 12.16
C ALA A 108 -12.40 18.13 13.38
N THR A 109 -12.07 19.40 13.52
CA THR A 109 -12.54 20.27 14.61
C THR A 109 -13.51 21.31 14.07
N ASN A 110 -14.68 21.39 14.68
CA ASN A 110 -15.68 22.44 14.46
C ASN A 110 -16.06 23.08 15.81
N SER A 111 -17.02 24.01 15.81
CA SER A 111 -17.46 24.70 17.02
C SER A 111 -18.04 23.78 18.13
N ILE A 112 -18.38 22.54 17.81
CA ILE A 112 -18.93 21.55 18.77
C ILE A 112 -17.82 20.71 19.40
N GLY A 113 -16.74 20.46 18.68
CA GLY A 113 -15.59 19.74 19.19
C GLY A 113 -14.79 19.07 18.08
N THR A 114 -14.03 18.03 18.45
CA THR A 114 -13.19 17.28 17.51
C THR A 114 -13.76 15.89 17.26
N ALA A 115 -14.08 15.61 16.01
CA ALA A 115 -14.40 14.29 15.51
C ALA A 115 -13.13 13.56 15.08
N TYR A 116 -13.19 12.23 15.10
CA TYR A 116 -12.09 11.37 14.68
C TYR A 116 -12.61 10.26 13.78
N GLY A 117 -11.83 9.91 12.76
CA GLY A 117 -12.04 8.71 11.97
C GLY A 117 -11.53 7.44 12.66
N ASP A 118 -11.61 6.35 11.89
CA ASP A 118 -11.12 5.03 12.29
C ASP A 118 -9.61 5.05 12.57
N GLU A 119 -9.18 4.21 13.50
CA GLU A 119 -7.76 3.98 13.73
C GLU A 119 -7.16 3.05 12.69
N ILE A 120 -6.01 3.44 12.15
CA ILE A 120 -5.20 2.62 11.27
C ILE A 120 -3.82 2.44 11.88
N GLN A 121 -3.35 1.20 11.90
CA GLN A 121 -2.01 0.85 12.35
C GLN A 121 -1.07 0.70 11.14
N PHE A 122 0.15 1.21 11.26
CA PHE A 122 1.25 0.93 10.32
C PHE A 122 2.58 0.79 11.05
N THR A 123 3.58 0.23 10.39
CA THR A 123 4.93 0.09 10.95
C THR A 123 5.95 0.59 9.93
N THR A 124 6.84 1.49 10.35
CA THR A 124 7.94 1.99 9.52
C THR A 124 8.93 0.87 9.20
N TYR A 125 9.65 1.00 8.10
CA TYR A 125 10.67 0.02 7.74
C TYR A 125 11.83 0.01 8.73
N GLY A 126 12.43 -1.16 8.89
CA GLY A 126 13.65 -1.37 9.65
C GLY A 126 14.76 -1.92 8.78
N THR A 127 15.95 -2.06 9.37
CA THR A 127 17.09 -2.70 8.72
C THR A 127 17.53 -3.94 9.48
N VAL A 128 18.12 -4.88 8.76
CA VAL A 128 18.80 -6.04 9.32
C VAL A 128 20.21 -6.13 8.74
N THR A 129 21.21 -6.40 9.58
CA THR A 129 22.61 -6.57 9.14
C THR A 129 22.95 -8.06 9.14
N ASN A 130 23.44 -8.58 8.02
CA ASN A 130 23.99 -9.93 8.01
C ASN A 130 25.36 -9.91 8.71
N PRO A 131 25.55 -10.66 9.81
CA PRO A 131 26.79 -10.60 10.59
C PRO A 131 28.01 -11.21 9.87
N VAL A 132 27.80 -12.01 8.82
CA VAL A 132 28.88 -12.66 8.06
C VAL A 132 29.33 -11.74 6.92
N THR A 133 28.41 -11.19 6.13
CA THR A 133 28.75 -10.33 4.98
C THR A 133 28.90 -8.85 5.35
N GLY A 134 28.38 -8.43 6.52
CA GLY A 134 28.32 -7.03 6.94
C GLY A 134 27.31 -6.18 6.17
N ARG A 135 26.57 -6.77 5.21
CA ARG A 135 25.58 -6.07 4.40
C ARG A 135 24.35 -5.71 5.20
N ILE A 136 23.80 -4.54 4.91
CA ILE A 136 22.58 -4.02 5.53
C ILE A 136 21.43 -4.14 4.54
N TRP A 137 20.34 -4.76 4.98
CA TRP A 137 19.15 -5.05 4.17
C TRP A 137 17.92 -4.42 4.82
N MET A 138 16.85 -4.23 4.05
CA MET A 138 15.54 -3.96 4.62
C MET A 138 15.02 -5.17 5.42
N ASP A 139 14.35 -4.93 6.54
CA ASP A 139 13.83 -5.96 7.44
C ASP A 139 12.62 -6.73 6.88
N ARG A 140 11.93 -6.18 5.87
CA ARG A 140 10.81 -6.81 5.16
C ARG A 140 10.79 -6.47 3.66
N ASN A 141 9.92 -7.15 2.91
CA ASN A 141 9.73 -6.90 1.47
C ASN A 141 9.10 -5.53 1.26
N LEU A 142 9.38 -4.89 0.12
CA LEU A 142 8.65 -3.69 -0.26
C LEU A 142 7.14 -3.98 -0.35
N GLY A 143 6.34 -3.08 0.22
CA GLY A 143 4.89 -3.20 0.29
C GLY A 143 4.38 -4.12 1.40
N SER A 144 5.25 -4.65 2.25
CA SER A 144 4.87 -5.50 3.36
C SER A 144 4.48 -4.71 4.61
N ASN A 145 3.46 -5.18 5.33
CA ASN A 145 2.98 -4.56 6.57
C ASN A 145 3.84 -4.89 7.80
N ARG A 146 4.61 -6.00 7.77
CA ARG A 146 5.40 -6.46 8.92
C ARG A 146 6.61 -7.30 8.54
N VAL A 147 7.56 -7.45 9.46
CA VAL A 147 8.61 -8.46 9.36
C VAL A 147 7.99 -9.85 9.32
N THR A 148 8.51 -10.71 8.44
CA THR A 148 8.04 -12.08 8.25
C THR A 148 8.16 -12.90 9.53
N ILE A 149 7.04 -13.47 9.99
CA ILE A 149 7.01 -14.38 11.15
C ILE A 149 6.87 -15.86 10.78
N SER A 150 6.56 -16.15 9.51
CA SER A 150 6.58 -17.51 8.94
C SER A 150 6.74 -17.44 7.42
N LEU A 151 7.19 -18.52 6.80
CA LEU A 151 7.30 -18.62 5.34
C LEU A 151 6.00 -18.22 4.62
N SER A 152 4.86 -18.66 5.13
CA SER A 152 3.53 -18.44 4.54
C SER A 152 2.79 -17.22 5.12
N ASP A 153 3.52 -16.28 5.74
CA ASP A 153 2.93 -15.07 6.32
C ASP A 153 2.47 -14.09 5.23
N GLN A 154 1.17 -14.14 4.92
CA GLN A 154 0.57 -13.33 3.87
C GLN A 154 0.72 -11.82 4.09
N GLU A 155 0.75 -11.36 5.35
CA GLU A 155 0.93 -9.95 5.69
C GLU A 155 2.39 -9.49 5.46
N ALA A 156 3.32 -10.44 5.43
CA ALA A 156 4.73 -10.19 5.18
C ALA A 156 5.15 -10.31 3.70
N TYR A 157 4.26 -10.77 2.83
CA TYR A 157 4.62 -11.07 1.45
C TYR A 157 5.05 -9.83 0.64
N GLY A 158 4.47 -8.67 0.94
CA GLY A 158 4.73 -7.44 0.19
C GLY A 158 4.19 -7.47 -1.24
N ASP A 159 4.69 -6.59 -2.08
CA ASP A 159 4.25 -6.40 -3.47
C ASP A 159 5.06 -7.24 -4.49
N LEU A 160 4.59 -7.32 -5.73
CA LEU A 160 5.15 -8.13 -6.82
C LEU A 160 5.47 -7.25 -8.04
N TYR A 161 6.72 -6.82 -8.17
CA TYR A 161 7.18 -5.85 -9.17
C TYR A 161 7.56 -6.52 -10.50
N GLN A 162 7.30 -5.84 -11.60
CA GLN A 162 7.88 -6.18 -12.90
C GLN A 162 9.28 -5.58 -13.00
N TRP A 163 10.24 -6.33 -13.56
CA TRP A 163 11.65 -5.95 -13.47
C TRP A 163 11.91 -4.61 -14.15
N GLY A 164 12.55 -3.67 -13.44
CA GLY A 164 12.88 -2.35 -13.95
C GLY A 164 11.74 -1.32 -13.94
N ARG A 165 10.54 -1.69 -13.48
CA ARG A 165 9.40 -0.77 -13.40
C ARG A 165 9.32 -0.09 -12.03
N GLY A 166 9.09 1.22 -12.02
CA GLY A 166 8.90 1.99 -10.79
C GLY A 166 7.55 1.69 -10.13
N THR A 167 7.40 2.09 -8.88
CA THR A 167 6.13 1.98 -8.14
C THR A 167 5.08 2.89 -8.77
N ASP A 168 4.04 2.30 -9.36
CA ASP A 168 2.94 3.03 -10.02
C ASP A 168 1.57 2.37 -9.77
N GLY A 169 1.52 1.34 -8.94
CA GLY A 169 0.34 0.55 -8.60
C GLY A 169 0.30 -0.82 -9.27
N HIS A 170 1.14 -1.08 -10.28
CA HIS A 170 1.18 -2.39 -10.95
C HIS A 170 1.62 -3.50 -9.99
N GLU A 171 2.52 -3.17 -9.06
CA GLU A 171 3.15 -4.10 -8.15
C GLU A 171 2.15 -4.71 -7.16
N LYS A 172 1.00 -4.07 -6.97
CA LYS A 172 -0.05 -4.58 -6.09
C LYS A 172 -0.51 -5.93 -6.62
N ARG A 173 -0.52 -6.92 -5.74
CA ARG A 173 -0.85 -8.33 -6.04
C ARG A 173 -2.10 -8.49 -6.90
N TYR A 174 -3.11 -7.66 -6.66
CA TYR A 174 -4.42 -7.71 -7.31
C TYR A 174 -4.75 -6.46 -8.14
N SER A 175 -3.73 -5.72 -8.60
CA SER A 175 -3.96 -4.64 -9.57
C SER A 175 -4.58 -5.21 -10.85
N SER A 176 -5.35 -4.41 -11.60
CA SER A 176 -5.85 -4.86 -12.91
C SER A 176 -4.70 -5.09 -13.90
N SER A 177 -4.92 -5.89 -14.94
CA SER A 177 -3.90 -6.18 -15.95
C SER A 177 -4.23 -5.60 -17.33
N THR A 178 -3.23 -5.59 -18.20
CA THR A 178 -3.33 -5.22 -19.62
C THR A 178 -2.29 -6.00 -20.43
N ASP A 179 -2.57 -6.28 -21.68
CA ASP A 179 -1.65 -6.86 -22.66
C ASP A 179 -0.95 -5.79 -23.53
N VAL A 180 -1.21 -4.50 -23.27
CA VAL A 180 -0.57 -3.39 -23.97
C VAL A 180 0.81 -3.14 -23.35
N LEU A 181 1.85 -3.48 -24.11
CA LEU A 181 3.23 -3.24 -23.72
C LEU A 181 3.54 -1.75 -23.65
N SER A 182 4.39 -1.36 -22.69
CA SER A 182 4.88 0.01 -22.59
C SER A 182 5.96 0.30 -23.63
N THR A 183 5.93 1.48 -24.23
CA THR A 183 7.04 2.01 -25.06
C THR A 183 8.03 2.85 -24.24
N GLY A 184 7.67 3.22 -23.01
CA GLY A 184 8.44 4.07 -22.11
C GLY A 184 8.68 3.45 -20.72
N ASP A 185 9.46 4.16 -19.89
CA ASP A 185 9.77 3.71 -18.51
C ASP A 185 8.57 3.81 -17.56
N HIS A 186 7.58 4.59 -17.95
CA HIS A 186 6.37 4.89 -17.20
C HIS A 186 5.17 4.64 -18.13
N PRO A 187 4.39 3.57 -17.91
CA PRO A 187 3.23 3.25 -18.75
C PRO A 187 2.07 4.25 -18.63
N GLY A 188 2.08 5.12 -17.62
CA GLY A 188 1.00 6.07 -17.34
C GLY A 188 -0.21 5.44 -16.64
N HIS A 189 -0.09 4.22 -16.14
CA HIS A 189 -1.13 3.52 -15.38
C HIS A 189 -0.53 2.51 -14.40
N GLY A 190 -1.28 2.16 -13.35
CA GLY A 190 -0.89 1.12 -12.37
C GLY A 190 -1.33 -0.30 -12.73
N LYS A 191 -1.54 -0.63 -14.00
CA LYS A 191 -1.90 -2.00 -14.42
C LYS A 191 -0.68 -2.90 -14.55
N PHE A 192 -0.80 -4.16 -14.17
CA PHE A 192 0.21 -5.20 -14.43
C PHE A 192 0.22 -5.58 -15.90
N ILE A 193 1.37 -5.55 -16.56
CA ILE A 193 1.46 -5.74 -18.01
C ILE A 193 1.77 -7.20 -18.33
N LEU A 194 0.83 -7.89 -18.97
CA LEU A 194 1.03 -9.21 -19.54
C LEU A 194 1.90 -9.11 -20.79
N SER A 195 2.68 -10.15 -21.09
CA SER A 195 3.62 -10.12 -22.21
C SER A 195 3.53 -11.39 -23.06
N ASN A 196 3.55 -11.19 -24.37
CA ASN A 196 3.66 -12.23 -25.39
C ASN A 196 4.77 -11.90 -26.40
N ASN A 197 5.62 -10.91 -26.10
CA ASN A 197 6.73 -10.55 -26.99
C ASN A 197 7.88 -11.55 -26.88
N ILE A 198 8.79 -11.50 -27.86
CA ILE A 198 9.91 -12.44 -28.00
C ILE A 198 10.88 -12.47 -26.80
N PHE A 199 10.91 -11.40 -25.98
CA PHE A 199 11.80 -11.28 -24.82
C PHE A 199 11.05 -11.39 -23.49
N GLU A 200 9.73 -11.55 -23.54
CA GLU A 200 8.82 -11.66 -22.40
C GLU A 200 9.04 -10.51 -21.39
N ASP A 201 9.09 -9.30 -21.94
CA ASP A 201 9.25 -8.04 -21.21
C ASP A 201 7.93 -7.26 -21.18
N TRP A 202 7.68 -6.49 -20.12
CA TRP A 202 6.51 -5.62 -19.99
C TRP A 202 6.60 -4.38 -20.88
N ARG A 203 7.80 -4.11 -21.43
CA ARG A 203 8.02 -3.04 -22.40
C ARG A 203 8.56 -3.57 -23.72
N ASN A 204 8.36 -2.77 -24.76
CA ASN A 204 9.00 -2.94 -26.06
C ASN A 204 9.30 -1.55 -26.65
N PRO A 205 10.58 -1.16 -26.84
CA PRO A 205 11.79 -1.98 -26.68
C PRO A 205 12.22 -2.21 -25.22
N GLN A 206 13.01 -3.27 -24.99
CA GLN A 206 13.66 -3.55 -23.69
C GLN A 206 14.60 -2.41 -23.27
N ARG A 207 14.86 -2.31 -21.97
CA ARG A 207 15.75 -1.29 -21.41
C ARG A 207 16.54 -1.81 -20.22
N ASP A 208 17.86 -1.81 -20.37
CA ASP A 208 18.76 -2.56 -19.48
C ASP A 208 19.30 -1.74 -18.30
N TYR A 209 19.19 -0.41 -18.36
CA TYR A 209 19.75 0.50 -17.34
C TYR A 209 18.71 0.95 -16.30
N LEU A 210 17.59 0.22 -16.18
CA LEU A 210 16.63 0.37 -15.09
C LEU A 210 17.15 -0.30 -13.82
N TRP A 211 16.79 0.23 -12.64
CA TRP A 211 17.18 -0.29 -11.32
C TRP A 211 18.70 -0.31 -11.03
N GLN A 212 19.50 0.42 -11.79
CA GLN A 212 20.96 0.42 -11.66
C GLN A 212 21.44 1.42 -10.59
N GLY A 213 21.66 0.94 -9.37
CA GLY A 213 22.18 1.73 -8.25
C GLY A 213 21.09 2.49 -7.48
N VAL A 214 21.47 3.16 -6.38
CA VAL A 214 20.55 3.96 -5.54
C VAL A 214 19.84 5.07 -6.33
N ARG A 215 20.55 5.71 -7.26
CA ARG A 215 20.01 6.74 -8.16
C ARG A 215 19.57 6.18 -9.52
N GLY A 216 19.42 4.86 -9.62
CA GLY A 216 18.97 4.19 -10.82
C GLY A 216 17.56 4.60 -11.20
N ILE A 217 17.30 4.70 -12.50
CA ILE A 217 15.95 4.99 -12.99
C ILE A 217 15.00 3.90 -12.50
N ASN A 218 13.82 4.31 -12.03
CA ASN A 218 12.77 3.45 -11.50
C ASN A 218 13.14 2.64 -10.25
N ASN A 219 14.21 2.96 -9.52
CA ASN A 219 14.53 2.29 -8.26
C ASN A 219 13.32 2.37 -7.29
N PRO A 220 12.66 1.25 -6.94
CA PRO A 220 11.47 1.25 -6.09
C PRO A 220 11.82 1.26 -4.60
N CYS A 221 13.11 1.12 -4.26
CA CYS A 221 13.59 1.11 -2.90
C CYS A 221 13.61 2.53 -2.30
N PRO A 222 13.43 2.68 -0.97
CA PRO A 222 13.58 3.97 -0.30
C PRO A 222 14.97 4.58 -0.47
N ASP A 223 15.09 5.88 -0.18
CA ASP A 223 16.36 6.61 -0.28
C ASP A 223 17.52 5.92 0.43
N GLY A 224 18.65 5.81 -0.25
CA GLY A 224 19.85 5.10 0.24
C GLY A 224 19.80 3.57 0.06
N PHE A 225 18.70 3.02 -0.47
CA PHE A 225 18.56 1.59 -0.76
C PHE A 225 18.38 1.36 -2.26
N ARG A 226 18.73 0.17 -2.71
CA ARG A 226 18.54 -0.30 -4.09
C ARG A 226 18.22 -1.78 -4.12
N LEU A 227 17.92 -2.28 -5.33
CA LEU A 227 17.90 -3.72 -5.52
C LEU A 227 19.31 -4.32 -5.39
N PRO A 228 19.43 -5.49 -4.74
CA PRO A 228 20.67 -6.24 -4.68
C PRO A 228 21.09 -6.76 -6.06
N THR A 229 22.40 -6.81 -6.27
CA THR A 229 23.01 -7.50 -7.41
C THR A 229 22.92 -9.01 -7.24
N ARG A 230 23.18 -9.76 -8.30
CA ARG A 230 23.23 -11.22 -8.27
C ARG A 230 24.32 -11.67 -7.30
N GLU A 231 25.46 -11.00 -7.33
CA GLU A 231 26.63 -11.30 -6.52
C GLU A 231 26.30 -11.12 -5.03
N GLU A 232 25.62 -10.04 -4.65
CA GLU A 232 25.17 -9.82 -3.27
C GLU A 232 24.13 -10.85 -2.79
N TRP A 233 23.25 -11.32 -3.69
CA TRP A 233 22.38 -12.44 -3.37
C TRP A 233 23.15 -13.75 -3.19
N VAL A 234 24.18 -14.00 -3.99
CA VAL A 234 25.04 -15.18 -3.84
C VAL A 234 25.80 -15.13 -2.51
N GLU A 235 26.39 -13.98 -2.16
CA GLU A 235 27.04 -13.77 -0.86
C GLU A 235 26.08 -14.05 0.30
N GLU A 236 24.83 -13.57 0.21
CA GLU A 236 23.80 -13.84 1.22
C GLU A 236 23.41 -15.32 1.29
N LEU A 237 23.22 -15.97 0.14
CA LEU A 237 22.91 -17.40 0.05
C LEU A 237 23.99 -18.27 0.70
N ASP A 238 25.25 -17.91 0.51
CA ASP A 238 26.39 -18.65 1.07
C ASP A 238 26.40 -18.63 2.63
N THR A 239 25.64 -17.73 3.27
CA THR A 239 25.50 -17.70 4.73
C THR A 239 24.35 -18.55 5.26
N TRP A 240 23.53 -19.16 4.39
CA TRP A 240 22.32 -19.86 4.83
C TRP A 240 22.62 -21.31 5.22
N SER A 241 22.35 -21.64 6.49
CA SER A 241 22.50 -23.01 7.01
C SER A 241 21.19 -23.81 7.06
N GLN A 242 20.06 -23.11 7.24
CA GLN A 242 18.73 -23.72 7.45
C GLN A 242 17.67 -23.21 6.45
N GLY A 243 18.07 -22.30 5.56
CA GLY A 243 17.25 -21.82 4.45
C GLY A 243 16.70 -20.40 4.61
N ALA A 244 15.76 -20.04 3.72
CA ALA A 244 15.40 -18.66 3.46
C ALA A 244 14.74 -17.95 4.66
N PHE A 245 13.86 -18.62 5.39
CA PHE A 245 13.19 -18.04 6.56
C PHE A 245 14.04 -18.07 7.83
N GLU A 246 14.90 -19.08 7.95
CA GLU A 246 15.85 -19.19 9.07
C GLU A 246 17.08 -18.29 8.86
N SER A 247 17.27 -17.75 7.65
CA SER A 247 18.26 -16.71 7.38
C SER A 247 17.97 -15.45 8.19
N VAL A 248 18.98 -14.60 8.30
CA VAL A 248 18.86 -13.29 8.95
C VAL A 248 17.78 -12.40 8.28
N LEU A 249 17.52 -12.60 6.98
CA LEU A 249 16.55 -11.84 6.22
C LEU A 249 15.09 -12.31 6.38
N LYS A 250 14.89 -13.51 6.95
CA LYS A 250 13.56 -14.11 7.17
C LYS A 250 12.68 -14.09 5.91
N LEU A 251 13.21 -14.47 4.74
CA LEU A 251 12.47 -14.33 3.48
C LEU A 251 11.21 -15.22 3.45
N SER A 252 10.09 -14.65 3.04
CA SER A 252 8.80 -15.34 2.90
C SER A 252 8.65 -16.03 1.55
N SER A 253 7.82 -17.08 1.48
CA SER A 253 7.40 -17.69 0.22
C SER A 253 6.24 -16.91 -0.41
N ALA A 254 6.53 -15.68 -0.83
CA ALA A 254 5.56 -14.71 -1.34
C ALA A 254 4.99 -15.06 -2.73
N GLY A 255 5.43 -16.15 -3.34
CA GLY A 255 5.02 -16.56 -4.67
C GLY A 255 5.50 -15.60 -5.77
N TYR A 256 4.82 -15.67 -6.91
CA TYR A 256 5.02 -14.77 -8.03
C TYR A 256 3.73 -14.51 -8.79
N ARG A 257 3.68 -13.43 -9.57
CA ARG A 257 2.59 -13.12 -10.51
C ARG A 257 3.03 -13.39 -11.94
N SER A 258 2.28 -14.24 -12.64
CA SER A 258 2.58 -14.66 -14.01
C SER A 258 2.15 -13.62 -15.03
N TYR A 259 3.06 -13.25 -15.93
CA TYR A 259 2.78 -12.35 -17.05
C TYR A 259 1.96 -13.01 -18.18
N GLN A 260 1.76 -14.33 -18.16
CA GLN A 260 1.06 -15.05 -19.22
C GLN A 260 -0.45 -15.13 -19.01
N GLN A 261 -0.88 -15.21 -17.76
CA GLN A 261 -2.27 -15.56 -17.40
C GLN A 261 -2.82 -14.70 -16.26
N ASP A 262 -2.05 -13.71 -15.79
CA ASP A 262 -2.40 -12.89 -14.63
C ASP A 262 -2.74 -13.69 -13.37
N THR A 263 -1.95 -14.74 -13.10
CA THR A 263 -2.17 -15.61 -11.93
C THR A 263 -1.06 -15.45 -10.91
N ILE A 264 -1.43 -15.35 -9.62
CA ILE A 264 -0.46 -15.45 -8.53
C ILE A 264 -0.30 -16.92 -8.15
N ARG A 265 0.95 -17.38 -8.11
CA ARG A 265 1.29 -18.77 -7.77
C ARG A 265 2.17 -18.80 -6.54
N TYR A 266 1.70 -19.52 -5.51
CA TYR A 266 2.41 -19.71 -4.25
C TYR A 266 3.14 -21.06 -4.17
N GLY A 267 2.76 -22.05 -4.98
CA GLY A 267 3.29 -23.42 -5.03
C GLY A 267 2.75 -24.17 -6.26
N SER A 268 3.13 -25.43 -6.48
CA SER A 268 2.57 -26.26 -7.58
C SER A 268 1.31 -27.06 -7.21
N GLY A 269 0.74 -26.84 -6.03
CA GLY A 269 -0.55 -27.39 -5.61
C GLY A 269 -0.47 -28.50 -4.55
N THR A 270 -1.60 -29.16 -4.28
CA THR A 270 -1.75 -30.16 -3.21
C THR A 270 -1.12 -31.52 -3.51
N ASN A 271 -0.80 -31.81 -4.78
CA ASN A 271 -0.25 -33.10 -5.24
C ASN A 271 1.12 -32.97 -5.92
N SER A 272 1.80 -31.84 -5.75
CA SER A 272 3.12 -31.61 -6.32
C SER A 272 4.21 -31.66 -5.25
N GLU A 273 5.44 -31.93 -5.70
CA GLU A 273 6.62 -31.87 -4.85
C GLU A 273 6.88 -30.45 -4.31
N TYR A 274 6.44 -29.37 -4.97
CA TYR A 274 6.74 -28.00 -4.52
C TYR A 274 5.53 -27.33 -3.88
N ARG A 275 5.60 -27.12 -2.57
CA ARG A 275 4.50 -26.60 -1.74
C ARG A 275 4.48 -25.08 -1.63
N ALA A 276 5.66 -24.45 -1.70
CA ALA A 276 5.80 -23.02 -1.54
C ALA A 276 6.95 -22.45 -2.37
N TYR A 277 6.81 -21.20 -2.82
CA TYR A 277 7.74 -20.49 -3.68
C TYR A 277 8.15 -19.12 -3.13
N GLY A 278 9.45 -18.83 -3.11
CA GLY A 278 9.98 -17.48 -2.96
C GLY A 278 10.68 -17.04 -4.23
N PHE A 279 10.35 -15.84 -4.71
CA PHE A 279 10.97 -15.20 -5.89
C PHE A 279 11.31 -13.75 -5.56
N TYR A 280 12.58 -13.38 -5.74
CA TYR A 280 13.14 -12.09 -5.32
C TYR A 280 14.02 -11.53 -6.42
N TRP A 281 13.70 -10.34 -6.92
CA TRP A 281 14.48 -9.74 -8.00
C TRP A 281 15.91 -9.37 -7.60
N SER A 282 16.80 -9.43 -8.58
CA SER A 282 18.10 -8.75 -8.57
C SER A 282 18.09 -7.61 -9.60
N SER A 283 18.96 -6.62 -9.43
CA SER A 283 19.28 -5.62 -10.45
C SER A 283 20.17 -6.16 -11.59
N THR A 284 20.78 -7.34 -11.44
CA THR A 284 21.70 -7.91 -12.44
C THR A 284 20.94 -8.56 -13.59
N LEU A 285 21.38 -8.27 -14.82
CA LEU A 285 20.83 -8.80 -16.06
C LEU A 285 21.52 -10.09 -16.53
N SER A 286 20.80 -10.83 -17.37
CA SER A 286 21.32 -11.97 -18.15
C SER A 286 20.79 -11.86 -19.58
N VAL A 287 21.50 -11.12 -20.43
CA VAL A 287 21.05 -10.80 -21.80
C VAL A 287 19.65 -10.15 -21.74
N ALA A 288 18.63 -10.75 -22.39
CA ALA A 288 17.26 -10.25 -22.41
C ALA A 288 16.50 -10.43 -21.08
N TYR A 289 17.05 -11.16 -20.11
CA TYR A 289 16.41 -11.52 -18.85
C TYR A 289 17.05 -10.84 -17.65
N ALA A 290 16.45 -10.99 -16.47
CA ALA A 290 17.01 -10.52 -15.20
C ALA A 290 17.16 -11.65 -14.19
N TYR A 291 18.20 -11.60 -13.35
CA TYR A 291 18.38 -12.58 -12.29
C TYR A 291 17.38 -12.38 -11.16
N ALA A 292 16.95 -13.49 -10.58
CA ALA A 292 16.17 -13.54 -9.36
C ALA A 292 16.73 -14.64 -8.45
N LEU A 293 16.70 -14.38 -7.14
CA LEU A 293 16.81 -15.39 -6.12
C LEU A 293 15.50 -16.17 -6.09
N ILE A 294 15.63 -17.50 -6.11
CA ILE A 294 14.50 -18.41 -6.01
C ILE A 294 14.75 -19.46 -4.96
N PHE A 295 13.70 -19.82 -4.22
CA PHE A 295 13.73 -20.96 -3.32
C PHE A 295 12.39 -21.70 -3.31
N TYR A 296 12.50 -23.00 -3.03
CA TYR A 296 11.37 -23.92 -3.07
C TYR A 296 11.31 -24.76 -1.80
N ILE A 297 10.08 -25.05 -1.36
CA ILE A 297 9.84 -25.98 -0.23
C ILE A 297 9.25 -27.27 -0.79
N ARG A 298 9.95 -28.40 -0.52
CA ARG A 298 9.59 -29.70 -1.08
C ARG A 298 8.72 -30.60 -0.18
N ASP A 299 8.67 -30.33 1.12
CA ASP A 299 7.95 -31.17 2.09
C ASP A 299 7.51 -30.38 3.34
N THR A 300 6.63 -30.98 4.14
CA THR A 300 6.13 -30.58 5.46
C THR A 300 7.22 -30.37 6.52
N SER A 301 8.45 -30.82 6.29
CA SER A 301 9.58 -30.75 7.23
C SER A 301 10.23 -29.36 7.40
N ARG A 302 9.73 -28.32 6.72
CA ARG A 302 10.16 -26.90 6.86
C ARG A 302 11.65 -26.60 6.55
N VAL A 303 12.42 -27.57 6.06
CA VAL A 303 13.79 -27.31 5.57
C VAL A 303 13.71 -26.76 4.15
N THR A 304 14.28 -25.57 3.92
CA THR A 304 14.39 -25.03 2.56
C THR A 304 15.42 -25.87 1.83
N THR A 305 15.00 -26.71 0.88
CA THR A 305 15.93 -27.70 0.32
C THR A 305 16.77 -27.14 -0.83
N HIS A 306 16.34 -26.06 -1.50
CA HIS A 306 17.02 -25.53 -2.69
C HIS A 306 16.77 -24.02 -2.85
N ALA A 307 17.81 -23.21 -2.68
CA ALA A 307 17.81 -21.78 -3.00
C ALA A 307 18.97 -21.46 -3.96
N PHE A 308 18.72 -20.68 -5.02
CA PHE A 308 19.73 -20.34 -6.02
C PHE A 308 19.34 -19.12 -6.86
N MET A 309 20.30 -18.59 -7.61
CA MET A 309 20.08 -17.51 -8.59
C MET A 309 19.77 -18.08 -9.98
N ARG A 310 18.74 -17.55 -10.64
CA ARG A 310 18.41 -17.88 -12.04
C ARG A 310 17.82 -16.68 -12.76
N SER A 311 18.03 -16.60 -14.07
CA SER A 311 17.46 -15.53 -14.90
C SER A 311 16.04 -15.85 -15.36
N TYR A 312 15.18 -14.83 -15.35
CA TYR A 312 13.78 -14.91 -15.72
C TYR A 312 13.32 -13.73 -16.60
N PRO A 313 12.23 -13.93 -17.36
CA PRO A 313 11.47 -12.88 -18.03
C PRO A 313 11.18 -11.66 -17.15
N ARG A 314 11.47 -10.48 -17.68
CA ARG A 314 11.33 -9.21 -16.96
C ARG A 314 9.86 -8.85 -16.69
N ALA A 315 8.92 -9.46 -17.42
CA ALA A 315 7.49 -9.25 -17.21
C ALA A 315 6.92 -9.95 -15.96
N TYR A 316 7.62 -10.93 -15.35
CA TYR A 316 7.14 -11.56 -14.11
C TYR A 316 7.02 -10.55 -12.97
N GLY A 317 6.03 -10.77 -12.09
CA GLY A 317 5.91 -10.04 -10.83
C GLY A 317 6.59 -10.79 -9.69
N TYR A 318 7.75 -10.34 -9.22
CA TYR A 318 8.47 -10.93 -8.08
C TYR A 318 8.64 -9.93 -6.93
N SER A 319 8.94 -10.47 -5.75
CA SER A 319 9.14 -9.64 -4.56
C SER A 319 10.44 -8.84 -4.68
N VAL A 320 10.50 -7.70 -3.98
CA VAL A 320 11.71 -6.88 -3.86
C VAL A 320 12.12 -6.80 -2.39
N ARG A 321 13.39 -7.13 -2.14
CA ARG A 321 14.07 -6.96 -0.86
C ARG A 321 15.29 -6.08 -1.10
N CYS A 322 15.28 -4.85 -0.59
CA CYS A 322 16.34 -3.89 -0.89
C CYS A 322 17.55 -4.06 0.03
N ILE A 323 18.71 -3.67 -0.49
CA ILE A 323 19.99 -3.60 0.19
C ILE A 323 20.45 -2.14 0.27
N LYS A 324 21.15 -1.78 1.34
CA LYS A 324 21.72 -0.44 1.54
C LYS A 324 23.08 -0.34 0.84
N ASP A 325 23.30 0.77 0.15
CA ASP A 325 24.62 1.22 -0.31
C ASP A 325 25.22 2.28 0.64
#